data_AF-A0A517L0R1-F1
#
_entry.id   AF-A0A517L0R1-F1
#
_cell.length_a   1.000
_cell.length_b   1.000
_cell.length_c   1.000
_cell.angle_alpha   90.00
_cell.angle_beta   90.00
_cell.angle_gamma   90.00
#
_symmetry.space_group_name_H-M   'P 1'
#
loop_
_entity.id
_entity.type
_entity.pdbx_description
1 polymer ?
#
loop_
_entity_poly.entity_id
_entity_poly.type
_entity_poly.pdbx_seq_one_letter_code
_entity_poly.pdbx_strand_id
1 'polypeptide(L)'
;MHIASYLFAALLIPAPATAPAHLCTQYRTIYMVPCDDTKKHCSAGNDTLAANYDKAFQENKATFEQWATWFGTGGVCGGVCTVVYKSSRPEYTGLTYAMNCFVARLRRKVTEPWPNMTGGIERASEDRQCNVYCDTVRKGQSCNFVYGHC
;
A
#
# COMPACT_ATOMS: atom_id res chain seq x y z
N MET A 1 -54.45 47.28 -8.93
CA MET A 1 -53.03 46.91 -8.72
C MET A 1 -52.92 45.41 -8.91
N HIS A 2 -52.31 44.95 -10.00
CA HIS A 2 -52.02 43.53 -10.22
C HIS A 2 -50.50 43.38 -10.24
N ILE A 3 -49.96 42.76 -9.20
CA ILE A 3 -48.55 42.39 -9.08
C ILE A 3 -48.44 40.96 -9.59
N ALA A 4 -47.91 40.79 -10.78
CA ALA A 4 -47.58 39.49 -11.34
C ALA A 4 -46.31 38.97 -10.65
N SER A 5 -46.49 38.03 -9.72
CA SER A 5 -45.39 37.32 -9.08
C SER A 5 -44.78 36.31 -10.05
N TYR A 6 -43.65 36.66 -10.65
CA TYR A 6 -42.85 35.73 -11.44
C TYR A 6 -42.12 34.76 -10.50
N LEU A 7 -42.64 33.52 -10.43
CA LEU A 7 -41.97 32.39 -9.80
C LEU A 7 -40.68 32.07 -10.57
N PHE A 8 -39.54 32.52 -10.03
CA PHE A 8 -38.22 32.05 -10.42
C PHE A 8 -38.06 30.58 -9.97
N ALA A 9 -38.48 29.65 -10.82
CA ALA A 9 -38.14 28.24 -10.70
C ALA A 9 -36.64 28.09 -11.05
N ALA A 10 -35.78 28.19 -10.05
CA ALA A 10 -34.37 27.85 -10.18
C ALA A 10 -34.26 26.33 -10.43
N LEU A 11 -34.17 25.95 -11.69
CA LEU A 11 -33.81 24.61 -12.14
C LEU A 11 -32.40 24.30 -11.61
N LEU A 12 -32.33 23.58 -10.50
CA LEU A 12 -31.11 22.91 -10.02
C LEU A 12 -30.73 21.85 -11.05
N ILE A 13 -29.90 22.23 -12.02
CA ILE A 13 -29.23 21.27 -12.89
C ILE A 13 -28.18 20.58 -12.01
N PRO A 14 -28.29 19.26 -11.74
CA PRO A 14 -27.22 18.55 -11.07
C PRO A 14 -26.00 18.61 -11.97
N ALA A 15 -24.98 19.38 -11.55
CA ALA A 15 -23.70 19.34 -12.22
C ALA A 15 -23.19 17.90 -12.19
N PRO A 16 -22.75 17.33 -13.32
CA PRO A 16 -22.19 15.99 -13.33
C PRO A 16 -21.01 15.96 -12.36
N ALA A 17 -21.13 15.17 -11.30
CA ALA A 17 -20.02 14.91 -10.40
C ALA A 17 -18.92 14.25 -11.24
N THR A 18 -17.86 14.99 -11.52
CA THR A 18 -16.67 14.45 -12.19
C THR A 18 -16.09 13.40 -11.26
N ALA A 19 -16.29 12.13 -11.60
CA ALA A 19 -15.67 11.03 -10.86
C ALA A 19 -14.15 11.29 -10.81
N PRO A 20 -13.49 11.17 -9.64
CA PRO A 20 -12.06 11.43 -9.56
C PRO A 20 -11.35 10.46 -10.50
N ALA A 21 -10.57 10.99 -11.44
CA ALA A 21 -9.88 10.17 -12.44
C ALA A 21 -8.82 9.24 -11.80
N HIS A 22 -8.36 9.56 -10.59
CA HIS A 22 -7.27 8.87 -9.90
C HIS A 22 -7.74 8.32 -8.54
N LEU A 23 -8.41 7.18 -8.59
CA LEU A 23 -8.92 6.47 -7.40
C LEU A 23 -7.90 5.50 -6.81
N CYS A 24 -6.70 5.40 -7.37
CA CYS A 24 -5.63 4.52 -6.92
C CYS A 24 -4.35 5.30 -6.58
N THR A 25 -3.50 4.68 -5.77
CA THR A 25 -2.19 5.18 -5.35
C THR A 25 -1.14 4.08 -5.45
N GLN A 26 0.12 4.43 -5.63
CA GLN A 26 1.20 3.49 -5.33
C GLN A 26 1.24 3.27 -3.81
N TYR A 27 1.50 2.04 -3.39
CA TYR A 27 1.60 1.67 -1.99
C TYR A 27 2.86 0.84 -1.75
N ARG A 28 3.51 1.10 -0.62
CA ARG A 28 4.64 0.34 -0.12
C ARG A 28 4.38 -0.02 1.34
N THR A 29 4.74 -1.24 1.72
CA THR A 29 4.87 -1.62 3.11
C THR A 29 6.17 -2.35 3.37
N ILE A 30 6.68 -2.25 4.59
CA ILE A 30 7.92 -2.89 5.01
C ILE A 30 7.58 -3.90 6.11
N TYR A 31 7.81 -5.17 5.83
CA TYR A 31 7.85 -6.20 6.86
C TYR A 31 9.26 -6.28 7.44
N MET A 32 9.38 -6.43 8.75
CA MET A 32 10.66 -6.37 9.43
C MET A 32 10.69 -7.27 10.66
N VAL A 33 11.84 -7.84 10.99
CA VAL A 33 12.03 -8.51 12.29
C VAL A 33 12.06 -7.41 13.37
N PRO A 34 11.22 -7.49 14.42
CA PRO A 34 11.14 -6.46 15.45
C PRO A 34 12.47 -6.30 16.18
N CYS A 35 12.76 -5.07 16.58
CA CYS A 35 13.93 -4.75 17.40
C CYS A 35 13.56 -4.72 18.88
N ASP A 36 14.55 -4.76 19.77
CA ASP A 36 14.34 -4.56 21.20
C ASP A 36 14.09 -3.07 21.48
N ASP A 37 12.82 -2.73 21.72
CA ASP A 37 12.39 -1.35 21.98
C ASP A 37 12.94 -0.77 23.27
N THR A 38 13.20 -1.62 24.28
CA THR A 38 13.75 -1.19 25.57
C THR A 38 15.22 -0.82 25.43
N LYS A 39 15.97 -1.60 24.66
CA LYS A 39 17.40 -1.36 24.42
C LYS A 39 17.68 -0.47 23.22
N LYS A 40 16.66 -0.15 22.42
CA LYS A 40 16.79 0.52 21.12
C LYS A 40 17.87 -0.17 20.27
N HIS A 41 17.81 -1.50 20.19
CA HIS A 41 18.81 -2.32 19.50
C HIS A 41 18.18 -3.40 18.63
N CYS A 42 18.70 -3.58 17.43
CA CYS A 42 18.35 -4.63 16.49
C CYS A 42 19.50 -5.63 16.39
N SER A 43 19.27 -6.87 16.81
CA SER A 43 20.28 -7.94 16.77
C SER A 43 20.07 -8.95 15.65
N ALA A 44 18.86 -9.03 15.08
CA ALA A 44 18.49 -10.06 14.11
C ALA A 44 19.42 -10.07 12.88
N GLY A 45 19.90 -8.91 12.44
CA GLY A 45 20.80 -8.78 11.30
C GLY A 45 22.28 -9.10 11.59
N ASN A 46 22.66 -9.38 12.83
CA ASN A 46 24.03 -9.76 13.18
C ASN A 46 24.32 -11.21 12.76
N ASP A 47 23.32 -12.07 12.84
CA ASP A 47 23.41 -13.49 12.52
C ASP A 47 22.79 -13.81 11.15
N THR A 48 22.92 -15.07 10.73
CA THR A 48 22.17 -15.59 9.58
C THR A 48 20.67 -15.55 9.88
N LEU A 49 19.85 -15.21 8.88
CA LEU A 49 18.40 -15.17 9.02
C LEU A 49 17.89 -16.51 9.58
N ALA A 50 17.32 -16.48 10.78
CA ALA A 50 16.79 -17.67 11.42
C ALA A 50 15.64 -18.26 10.59
N ALA A 51 15.57 -19.59 10.49
CA ALA A 51 14.64 -20.29 9.60
C ALA A 51 13.15 -19.96 9.88
N ASN A 52 12.80 -19.66 11.14
CA ASN A 52 11.46 -19.22 11.50
C ASN A 52 11.10 -17.86 10.90
N TYR A 53 12.05 -16.92 10.84
CA TYR A 53 11.83 -15.61 10.21
C TYR A 53 11.81 -15.71 8.69
N ASP A 54 12.66 -16.55 8.08
CA ASP A 54 12.58 -16.80 6.64
C ASP A 54 11.19 -17.32 6.25
N LYS A 55 10.70 -18.34 6.97
CA LYS A 55 9.33 -18.85 6.79
C LYS A 55 8.28 -17.75 6.97
N ALA A 56 8.39 -16.92 8.01
CA ALA A 56 7.48 -15.81 8.25
C ALA A 56 7.47 -14.81 7.09
N PHE A 57 8.63 -14.44 6.54
CA PHE A 57 8.71 -13.57 5.37
C PHE A 57 8.03 -14.20 4.15
N GLN A 58 8.25 -15.48 3.87
CA GLN A 58 7.60 -16.15 2.73
C GLN A 58 6.07 -16.22 2.89
N GLU A 59 5.57 -16.53 4.09
CA GLU A 59 4.13 -16.55 4.38
C GLU A 59 3.48 -15.16 4.23
N ASN A 60 4.11 -14.12 4.81
CA ASN A 60 3.61 -12.75 4.70
C ASN A 60 3.70 -12.22 3.26
N LYS A 61 4.75 -12.59 2.52
CA LYS A 61 4.88 -12.30 1.08
C LYS A 61 3.73 -12.90 0.30
N ALA A 62 3.51 -14.21 0.41
CA ALA A 62 2.45 -14.89 -0.34
C ALA A 62 1.07 -14.31 0.00
N THR A 63 0.82 -14.06 1.28
CA THR A 63 -0.44 -13.47 1.75
C THR A 63 -0.63 -12.05 1.22
N PHE A 64 0.41 -11.21 1.23
CA PHE A 64 0.35 -9.86 0.68
C PHE A 64 0.12 -9.87 -0.84
N GLU A 65 0.86 -10.68 -1.58
CA GLU A 65 0.75 -10.77 -3.04
C GLU A 65 -0.65 -11.25 -3.44
N GLN A 66 -1.21 -12.23 -2.73
CA GLN A 66 -2.59 -12.68 -2.91
C GLN A 66 -3.60 -11.56 -2.62
N TRP A 67 -3.50 -10.91 -1.45
CA TRP A 67 -4.38 -9.81 -1.07
C TRP A 67 -4.34 -8.65 -2.08
N ALA A 68 -3.16 -8.37 -2.63
CA ALA A 68 -2.98 -7.29 -3.61
C ALA A 68 -3.68 -7.58 -4.96
N THR A 69 -3.91 -8.85 -5.32
CA THR A 69 -4.66 -9.22 -6.54
C THR A 69 -6.16 -9.05 -6.42
N TRP A 70 -6.70 -8.86 -5.21
CA TRP A 70 -8.14 -8.69 -5.03
C TRP A 70 -8.65 -7.43 -5.72
N PHE A 71 -9.82 -7.53 -6.37
CA PHE A 71 -10.38 -6.44 -7.18
C PHE A 71 -10.65 -5.17 -6.37
N GLY A 72 -11.01 -5.31 -5.09
CA GLY A 72 -11.20 -4.22 -4.13
C GLY A 72 -9.91 -3.55 -3.64
N THR A 73 -8.75 -4.06 -4.07
CA THR A 73 -7.43 -3.72 -3.53
C THR A 73 -6.51 -3.21 -4.65
N GLY A 74 -5.58 -4.03 -5.16
CA GLY A 74 -4.68 -3.69 -6.27
C GLY A 74 -5.16 -4.21 -7.63
N GLY A 75 -6.11 -5.16 -7.63
CA GLY A 75 -6.75 -5.71 -8.81
C GLY A 75 -5.77 -6.11 -9.90
N VAL A 76 -5.84 -5.42 -11.04
CA VAL A 76 -5.14 -5.75 -12.29
C VAL A 76 -3.62 -5.85 -12.14
N CYS A 77 -3.01 -5.04 -11.28
CA CYS A 77 -1.56 -5.02 -11.14
C CYS A 77 -1.04 -5.92 -10.02
N GLY A 78 -1.89 -6.43 -9.13
CA GLY A 78 -1.44 -7.22 -7.98
C GLY A 78 -0.41 -6.49 -7.12
N GLY A 79 0.45 -7.27 -6.47
CA GLY A 79 1.54 -6.77 -5.64
C GLY A 79 2.79 -7.64 -5.81
N VAL A 80 3.93 -7.11 -5.39
CA VAL A 80 5.21 -7.82 -5.43
C VAL A 80 6.02 -7.49 -4.19
N CYS A 81 6.73 -8.47 -3.65
CA CYS A 81 7.72 -8.27 -2.60
C CYS A 81 9.14 -8.49 -3.10
N THR A 82 10.06 -7.67 -2.59
CA THR A 82 11.51 -7.84 -2.74
C THR A 82 12.00 -9.07 -1.99
N VAL A 83 13.25 -9.47 -2.23
CA VAL A 83 13.94 -10.44 -1.39
C VAL A 83 14.20 -9.85 0.00
N VAL A 84 14.36 -10.70 1.01
CA VAL A 84 14.73 -10.27 2.36
C VAL A 84 16.14 -9.67 2.34
N TYR A 85 16.33 -8.53 2.99
CA TYR A 85 17.60 -7.83 3.05
C TYR A 85 17.87 -7.28 4.47
N LYS A 86 19.14 -7.00 4.79
CA LYS A 86 19.50 -6.38 6.07
C LYS A 86 19.19 -4.88 6.03
N SER A 87 18.55 -4.35 7.07
CA SER A 87 18.19 -2.94 7.19
C SER A 87 18.53 -2.41 8.58
N SER A 88 18.86 -1.13 8.67
CA SER A 88 18.84 -0.39 9.93
C SER A 88 17.46 0.22 10.15
N ARG A 89 17.04 0.38 11.41
CA ARG A 89 15.83 1.11 11.79
C ARG A 89 16.23 2.48 12.37
N PRO A 90 15.59 3.59 11.95
CA PRO A 90 15.84 4.90 12.56
C PRO A 90 15.68 4.83 14.08
N GLU A 91 16.57 5.47 14.83
CA GLU A 91 16.60 5.50 16.31
C GLU A 91 17.06 4.19 17.01
N TYR A 92 17.44 3.15 16.26
CA TYR A 92 17.95 1.90 16.82
C TYR A 92 19.40 1.69 16.40
N THR A 93 20.17 1.04 17.27
CA THR A 93 21.50 0.54 16.95
C THR A 93 21.42 -0.86 16.35
N GLY A 94 22.44 -1.27 15.57
CA GLY A 94 22.50 -2.61 14.97
C GLY A 94 21.68 -2.76 13.69
N LEU A 95 21.45 -4.02 13.29
CA LEU A 95 20.79 -4.38 12.03
C LEU A 95 19.65 -5.36 12.28
N THR A 96 18.64 -5.31 11.42
CA THR A 96 17.54 -6.27 11.37
C THR A 96 17.36 -6.76 9.93
N TYR A 97 16.43 -7.68 9.71
CA TYR A 97 16.00 -8.11 8.38
C TYR A 97 14.67 -7.45 8.01
N ALA A 98 14.55 -7.05 6.76
CA ALA A 98 13.37 -6.40 6.21
C ALA A 98 13.02 -6.92 4.80
N MET A 99 11.78 -6.69 4.40
CA MET A 99 11.26 -7.01 3.07
C MET A 99 10.27 -5.92 2.67
N ASN A 100 10.52 -5.27 1.53
CA ASN A 100 9.60 -4.29 0.96
C ASN A 100 8.59 -4.99 0.06
N CYS A 101 7.33 -4.61 0.21
CA CYS A 101 6.22 -5.08 -0.60
C CYS A 101 5.49 -3.89 -1.23
N PHE A 102 5.13 -3.99 -2.50
CA PHE A 102 4.65 -2.89 -3.32
C PHE A 102 3.35 -3.23 -4.03
N VAL A 103 2.48 -2.24 -4.21
CA VAL A 103 1.31 -2.29 -5.09
C VAL A 103 1.37 -1.05 -5.99
N ALA A 104 1.42 -1.25 -7.31
CA ALA A 104 1.52 -0.14 -8.26
C ALA A 104 0.23 0.71 -8.31
N ARG A 105 -0.95 0.10 -8.06
CA ARG A 105 -2.27 0.72 -8.21
C ARG A 105 -3.23 0.28 -7.09
N LEU A 106 -2.91 0.60 -5.84
CA LEU A 106 -3.78 0.32 -4.70
C LEU A 106 -4.96 1.28 -4.68
N ARG A 107 -6.20 0.78 -4.59
CA ARG A 107 -7.36 1.65 -4.38
C ARG A 107 -7.18 2.52 -3.13
N ARG A 108 -7.55 3.80 -3.25
CA ARG A 108 -7.51 4.75 -2.13
C ARG A 108 -8.44 4.31 -0.99
N LYS A 109 -9.58 3.72 -1.36
CA LYS A 109 -10.48 3.03 -0.43
C LYS A 109 -10.42 1.54 -0.72
N VAL A 110 -9.72 0.80 0.14
CA VAL A 110 -9.67 -0.66 0.10
C VAL A 110 -10.90 -1.20 0.83
N THR A 111 -11.62 -2.13 0.22
CA THR A 111 -12.79 -2.79 0.85
C THR A 111 -12.38 -4.00 1.68
N GLU A 112 -11.27 -4.62 1.29
CA GLU A 112 -10.80 -5.85 1.89
C GLU A 112 -9.89 -5.57 3.10
N PRO A 113 -10.08 -6.27 4.22
CA PRO A 113 -9.24 -6.09 5.39
C PRO A 113 -7.80 -6.46 5.04
N TRP A 114 -6.86 -5.78 5.70
CA TRP A 114 -5.47 -6.11 5.54
C TRP A 114 -5.19 -7.50 6.15
N PRO A 115 -4.38 -8.35 5.52
CA PRO A 115 -4.00 -9.62 6.12
C PRO A 115 -3.27 -9.44 7.45
N ASN A 116 -3.58 -10.34 8.39
CA ASN A 116 -2.85 -10.43 9.65
C ASN A 116 -1.40 -10.86 9.39
N MET A 117 -0.48 -10.33 10.19
CA MET A 117 0.92 -10.74 10.12
C MET A 117 1.12 -12.06 10.86
N THR A 118 2.03 -12.89 10.36
CA THR A 118 2.40 -14.16 11.00
C THR A 118 3.88 -14.21 11.36
N GLY A 119 4.24 -15.09 12.29
CA GLY A 119 5.64 -15.49 12.51
C GLY A 119 6.53 -14.47 13.22
N GLY A 120 5.94 -13.52 13.98
CA GLY A 120 6.69 -12.61 14.84
C GLY A 120 7.50 -11.54 14.10
N ILE A 121 7.20 -11.29 12.83
CA ILE A 121 7.62 -10.08 12.11
C ILE A 121 6.55 -8.99 12.26
N GLU A 122 6.98 -7.74 12.16
CA GLU A 122 6.10 -6.58 12.23
C GLU A 122 6.01 -5.87 10.89
N ARG A 123 4.98 -5.04 10.74
CA ARG A 123 4.84 -4.09 9.65
C ARG A 123 5.38 -2.75 10.13
N ALA A 124 6.63 -2.50 9.80
CA ALA A 124 7.37 -1.36 10.32
C ALA A 124 6.86 -0.03 9.75
N SER A 125 6.40 -0.03 8.49
CA SER A 125 5.85 1.18 7.86
C SER A 125 4.90 0.86 6.71
N GLU A 126 4.06 1.85 6.43
CA GLU A 126 3.16 1.90 5.29
C GLU A 126 3.28 3.28 4.65
N ASP A 127 3.39 3.34 3.33
CA ASP A 127 3.61 4.58 2.60
C ASP A 127 2.77 4.57 1.31
N ARG A 128 2.15 5.71 1.00
CA ARG A 128 1.32 5.90 -0.20
C ARG A 128 1.82 7.10 -0.99
N GLN A 129 2.10 6.89 -2.26
CA GLN A 129 2.59 7.92 -3.17
C GLN A 129 1.85 7.87 -4.51
N CYS A 130 1.92 8.96 -5.27
CA CYS A 130 1.34 9.14 -6.62
C CYS A 130 -0.17 8.86 -6.72
N ASN A 131 -0.95 9.79 -7.27
CA ASN A 131 -2.34 9.51 -7.65
C ASN A 131 -2.36 8.92 -9.07
N VAL A 132 -2.70 7.64 -9.19
CA VAL A 132 -2.67 6.88 -10.45
C VAL A 132 -4.07 6.40 -10.84
N TYR A 133 -4.23 6.11 -12.14
CA TYR A 133 -5.42 5.41 -12.61
C TYR A 133 -5.46 4.00 -12.04
N CYS A 134 -6.64 3.43 -11.81
CA CYS A 134 -6.77 2.06 -11.32
C CYS A 134 -6.62 1.02 -12.43
N ASP A 135 -6.92 1.39 -13.67
CA ASP A 135 -6.77 0.53 -14.84
C ASP A 135 -5.47 0.81 -15.61
N THR A 136 -5.15 -0.10 -16.53
CA THR A 136 -4.02 -0.02 -17.46
C THR A 136 -4.48 0.09 -18.92
N VAL A 137 -5.74 0.49 -19.15
CA VAL A 137 -6.35 0.43 -20.49
C VAL A 137 -5.81 1.54 -21.40
N ARG A 138 -5.33 2.65 -20.84
CA ARG A 138 -4.83 3.78 -21.63
C ARG A 138 -3.36 3.62 -21.99
N LYS A 139 -3.00 4.10 -23.19
CA LYS A 139 -1.61 4.10 -23.68
C LYS A 139 -0.66 4.75 -22.67
N GLY A 140 0.42 4.06 -22.33
CA GLY A 140 1.43 4.52 -21.36
C GLY A 140 1.17 4.10 -19.91
N GLN A 141 0.04 3.46 -19.61
CA GLN A 141 -0.23 2.91 -18.28
C GLN A 141 0.27 1.47 -18.19
N SER A 142 1.20 1.21 -17.28
CA SER A 142 1.70 -0.14 -16.98
C SER A 142 1.54 -0.46 -15.49
N CYS A 143 1.83 -1.72 -15.14
CA CYS A 143 1.98 -2.17 -13.75
C CYS A 143 3.44 -2.07 -13.28
N ASN A 144 4.21 -1.09 -13.80
CA ASN A 144 5.60 -0.93 -13.38
C ASN A 144 5.66 -0.60 -11.88
N PHE A 145 6.34 -1.44 -11.11
CA PHE A 145 6.51 -1.31 -9.66
C PHE A 145 7.65 -0.36 -9.30
N VAL A 146 7.67 0.83 -9.92
CA VAL A 146 8.65 1.87 -9.60
C VAL A 146 8.02 2.83 -8.59
N TYR A 147 8.22 2.51 -7.31
CA TYR A 147 7.64 3.29 -6.21
C TYR A 147 8.21 4.70 -6.14
N GLY A 148 7.34 5.70 -6.02
CA GLY A 148 7.68 7.12 -5.85
C GLY A 148 8.00 7.88 -7.13
N HIS A 149 7.97 7.20 -8.28
CA HIS A 149 8.03 7.86 -9.58
C HIS A 149 6.61 8.04 -10.12
N CYS A 150 6.13 9.29 -10.06
CA CYS A 150 4.97 9.80 -10.76
C CYS A 150 5.44 10.60 -12.00
#